data_AF-A0A9X7JMQ9-F1
#
_entry.id   AF-A0A9X7JMQ9-F1
#
_cell.length_a   1.000
_cell.length_b   1.000
_cell.length_c   1.000
_cell.angle_alpha   90.00
_cell.angle_beta   90.00
_cell.angle_gamma   90.00
#
_symmetry.space_group_name_H-M   'P 1'
#
loop_
_entity.id
_entity.type
_entity.pdbx_description
1 polymer ?
#
loop_
_entity_poly.entity_id
_entity_poly.type
_entity_poly.pdbx_seq_one_letter_code
_entity_poly.pdbx_strand_id
1 'polypeptide(L)'
;MSQDSTTVPETTRKLSGRRRREIVAVLLFSGGPIFESSIPLSVFGIDRQDAGVPRYRLLVCAGEDVPLRTTGGLELTAPYGLEALSRAGTVVVPAWRSITQPPPTAALDALRRAHEEGARIVGLCTGAFVLAAAGLLDGRPATTHWMYAPTLAKRYPSVHVDPRELFVDDGDVLTSAGTAAGIDLCLHIVRTDHGADAAGALARRLVVPPRRSGGQERYLDRSLPEEIGADPLAEVVAWALEHLHEQFDVETLAARAYMSRRTFDRRFRSLTGSAPLQWLITQRVLQAQRLLETSDYSVDEVAGRCGFRSPVALRGHFRRQLGSSPAAYRAAYRARRPQSGSADRPERAEREGRTERERPDRFDRPELGEQRTGEPSVMALRRAAMAPAHAASGAGGVLGGPPPAHGGHPGHGPHGSHPGVPGGHSGGYGVNAAEPGKPDSDLYTPRLPGQRERPVG
;
A
#
# COMPACT_ATOMS: atom_id res chain seq x y z
N MET A 1 -22.13 -70.11 7.10
CA MET A 1 -22.44 -69.07 8.13
C MET A 1 -21.12 -68.78 8.83
N SER A 2 -20.51 -67.60 8.83
CA SER A 2 -20.77 -66.31 8.20
C SER A 2 -19.39 -65.70 7.88
N GLN A 3 -19.28 -65.04 6.73
CA GLN A 3 -18.24 -64.05 6.49
C GLN A 3 -18.67 -62.77 7.18
N ASP A 4 -17.73 -62.06 7.81
CA ASP A 4 -17.95 -60.67 8.23
C ASP A 4 -16.79 -59.83 7.72
N SER A 5 -16.97 -59.32 6.49
CA SER A 5 -16.12 -58.30 5.89
C SER A 5 -16.60 -56.94 6.36
N THR A 6 -15.86 -56.33 7.28
CA THR A 6 -16.04 -54.92 7.64
C THR A 6 -15.29 -54.05 6.65
N THR A 7 -16.02 -53.54 5.65
CA THR A 7 -15.59 -52.47 4.75
C THR A 7 -15.48 -51.16 5.53
N VAL A 8 -14.27 -50.60 5.61
CA VAL A 8 -14.00 -49.24 6.07
C VAL A 8 -14.40 -48.26 4.94
N PRO A 9 -15.02 -47.09 5.23
CA PRO A 9 -15.42 -46.17 4.19
C PRO A 9 -14.19 -45.51 3.54
N GLU A 10 -14.04 -45.77 2.25
CA GLU A 10 -13.05 -45.15 1.38
C GLU A 10 -13.33 -43.65 1.32
N THR A 11 -12.49 -42.87 1.99
CA THR A 11 -12.56 -41.41 1.99
C THR A 11 -12.30 -40.92 0.57
N THR A 12 -13.29 -40.24 0.01
CA THR A 12 -13.31 -39.66 -1.34
C THR A 12 -12.09 -38.76 -1.57
N ARG A 13 -11.01 -39.34 -2.07
CA ARG A 13 -9.80 -38.63 -2.47
C ARG A 13 -10.14 -37.84 -3.75
N LYS A 14 -10.49 -36.56 -3.61
CA LYS A 14 -10.60 -35.61 -4.73
C LYS A 14 -9.25 -35.55 -5.46
N LEU A 15 -9.06 -36.41 -6.46
CA LEU A 15 -7.98 -36.33 -7.44
C LEU A 15 -8.37 -35.30 -8.51
N SER A 16 -8.54 -34.04 -8.10
CA SER A 16 -8.43 -32.91 -9.03
C SER A 16 -6.96 -32.85 -9.44
N GLY A 17 -6.67 -32.97 -10.74
CA GLY A 17 -5.30 -32.96 -11.27
C GLY A 17 -4.57 -31.71 -10.77
N ARG A 18 -3.62 -31.90 -9.86
CA ARG A 18 -2.94 -30.83 -9.15
C ARG A 18 -2.27 -29.91 -10.17
N ARG A 19 -2.75 -28.66 -10.27
CA ARG A 19 -2.26 -27.68 -11.24
C ARG A 19 -0.75 -27.46 -11.09
N ARG A 20 -0.07 -27.19 -12.22
CA ARG A 20 1.38 -26.92 -12.26
C ARG A 20 1.71 -25.73 -11.37
N ARG A 21 2.38 -26.00 -10.24
CA ARG A 21 2.70 -24.99 -9.22
C ARG A 21 3.65 -23.92 -9.73
N GLU A 22 4.40 -24.23 -10.79
CA GLU A 22 5.37 -23.38 -11.48
C GLU A 22 4.70 -22.24 -12.27
N ILE A 23 3.39 -22.34 -12.57
CA ILE A 23 2.63 -21.22 -13.15
C ILE A 23 2.02 -20.41 -12.01
N VAL A 24 2.53 -19.19 -11.83
CA VAL A 24 2.11 -18.27 -10.77
C VAL A 24 1.37 -17.10 -11.39
N ALA A 25 0.12 -16.87 -10.99
CA ALA A 25 -0.60 -15.63 -11.30
C ALA A 25 -0.44 -14.64 -10.15
N VAL A 26 -0.22 -13.37 -10.46
CA VAL A 26 -0.23 -12.26 -9.48
C VAL A 26 -1.39 -11.35 -9.84
N LEU A 27 -2.40 -11.28 -8.97
CA LEU A 27 -3.61 -10.50 -9.16
C LEU A 27 -3.42 -9.10 -8.57
N LEU A 28 -3.26 -8.09 -9.43
CA LEU A 28 -3.01 -6.70 -9.03
C LEU A 28 -4.28 -5.86 -9.13
N PHE A 29 -4.35 -4.87 -8.26
CA PHE A 29 -5.46 -3.92 -8.19
C PHE A 29 -4.96 -2.48 -8.17
N SER A 30 -5.77 -1.57 -8.68
CA SER A 30 -5.57 -0.13 -8.55
C SER A 30 -5.70 0.26 -7.07
N GLY A 31 -4.94 1.27 -6.66
CA GLY A 31 -4.74 1.66 -5.27
C GLY A 31 -3.90 0.69 -4.44
N GLY A 32 -3.32 -0.36 -5.02
CA GLY A 32 -2.47 -1.31 -4.29
C GLY A 32 -1.10 -0.71 -3.90
N PRO A 33 -0.58 -0.99 -2.70
CA PRO A 33 0.81 -0.70 -2.35
C PRO A 33 1.81 -1.39 -3.29
N ILE A 34 2.75 -0.61 -3.82
CA ILE A 34 3.75 -1.13 -4.78
C ILE A 34 4.70 -2.15 -4.15
N PHE A 35 5.06 -1.98 -2.88
CA PHE A 35 6.04 -2.84 -2.23
C PHE A 35 5.57 -4.30 -2.20
N GLU A 36 4.40 -4.58 -1.63
CA GLU A 36 3.82 -5.92 -1.59
C GLU A 36 3.54 -6.47 -2.99
N SER A 37 3.14 -5.61 -3.93
CA SER A 37 2.95 -6.00 -5.33
C SER A 37 4.26 -6.45 -5.98
N SER A 38 5.39 -5.81 -5.65
CA SER A 38 6.71 -6.10 -6.23
C SER A 38 7.32 -7.41 -5.73
N ILE A 39 6.92 -7.90 -4.55
CA ILE A 39 7.48 -9.11 -3.94
C ILE A 39 7.29 -10.35 -4.84
N PRO A 40 6.07 -10.76 -5.20
CA PRO A 40 5.88 -11.95 -6.03
C PRO A 40 6.43 -11.73 -7.45
N LEU A 41 6.43 -10.50 -7.97
CA LEU A 41 7.06 -10.18 -9.25
C LEU A 41 8.57 -10.42 -9.20
N SER A 42 9.22 -10.01 -8.11
CA SER A 42 10.67 -10.17 -7.92
C SER A 42 11.07 -11.62 -7.64
N VAL A 43 10.23 -12.36 -6.91
CA VAL A 43 10.50 -13.75 -6.53
C VAL A 43 10.23 -14.70 -7.70
N PHE A 44 9.07 -14.60 -8.34
CA PHE A 44 8.62 -15.55 -9.36
C PHE A 44 8.84 -15.08 -10.80
N GLY A 45 9.10 -13.78 -11.04
CA GLY A 45 9.21 -13.21 -12.38
C GLY A 45 10.63 -13.09 -12.93
N ILE A 46 11.63 -13.03 -12.06
CA ILE A 46 13.04 -12.88 -12.48
C ILE A 46 13.68 -14.27 -12.62
N ASP A 47 14.23 -14.53 -13.80
CA ASP A 47 14.97 -15.76 -14.10
C ASP A 47 16.28 -15.80 -13.27
N ARG A 48 16.46 -16.89 -12.53
CA ARG A 48 17.62 -17.16 -11.67
C ARG A 48 18.12 -18.59 -11.82
N GLN A 49 17.92 -19.20 -13.00
CA GLN A 49 18.42 -20.54 -13.28
C GLN A 49 19.95 -20.62 -13.20
N ASP A 50 20.65 -19.52 -13.50
CA ASP A 50 22.10 -19.36 -13.31
C ASP A 50 22.55 -19.57 -11.85
N ALA A 51 21.66 -19.31 -10.89
CA ALA A 51 21.87 -19.50 -9.46
C ALA A 51 21.32 -20.84 -8.93
N GLY A 52 20.81 -21.72 -9.80
CA GLY A 52 20.19 -22.99 -9.43
C GLY A 52 18.76 -22.88 -8.91
N VAL A 53 18.05 -21.77 -9.19
CA VAL A 53 16.63 -21.62 -8.85
C VAL A 53 15.78 -22.02 -10.07
N PRO A 54 14.93 -23.06 -9.97
CA PRO A 54 14.04 -23.43 -11.06
C PRO A 54 13.09 -22.29 -11.45
N ARG A 55 12.79 -22.20 -12.75
CA ARG A 55 12.03 -21.08 -13.31
C ARG A 55 10.53 -21.23 -13.06
N TYR A 56 9.93 -20.16 -12.55
CA TYR A 56 8.48 -19.97 -12.56
C TYR A 56 8.03 -19.27 -13.85
N ARG A 57 6.81 -19.57 -14.29
CA ARG A 57 6.09 -18.80 -15.32
C ARG A 57 5.13 -17.85 -14.64
N LEU A 58 5.42 -16.55 -14.70
CA LEU A 58 4.61 -15.51 -14.08
C LEU A 58 3.52 -15.00 -15.04
N LEU A 59 2.29 -14.91 -14.55
CA LEU A 59 1.14 -14.27 -15.20
C LEU A 59 0.71 -13.06 -14.35
N VAL A 60 1.10 -11.85 -14.77
CA VAL A 60 0.67 -10.63 -14.08
C VAL A 60 -0.74 -10.26 -14.57
N CYS A 61 -1.71 -10.32 -13.66
CA CYS A 61 -3.13 -10.22 -13.99
C CYS A 61 -3.73 -8.93 -13.40
N ALA A 62 -4.50 -8.19 -14.18
CA ALA A 62 -5.30 -7.09 -13.67
C ALA A 62 -6.61 -7.62 -13.06
N GLY A 63 -6.94 -7.17 -11.86
CA GLY A 63 -8.23 -7.43 -11.22
C GLY A 63 -9.32 -6.41 -11.55
N GLU A 64 -8.98 -5.38 -12.33
CA GLU A 64 -9.83 -4.28 -12.78
C GLU A 64 -9.23 -3.65 -14.05
N ASP A 65 -9.91 -2.65 -14.63
CA ASP A 65 -9.46 -2.00 -15.86
C ASP A 65 -8.07 -1.35 -15.73
N VAL A 66 -7.24 -1.52 -16.75
CA VAL A 66 -5.90 -0.91 -16.83
C VAL A 66 -5.97 0.52 -17.38
N PRO A 67 -5.03 1.42 -17.01
CA PRO A 67 -3.86 1.19 -16.15
C PRO A 67 -4.19 1.16 -14.65
N LEU A 68 -3.50 0.29 -13.91
CA LEU A 68 -3.58 0.22 -12.45
C LEU A 68 -2.71 1.30 -11.83
N ARG A 69 -3.25 2.13 -10.93
CA ARG A 69 -2.49 3.18 -10.24
C ARG A 69 -2.10 2.73 -8.84
N THR A 70 -0.81 2.71 -8.50
CA THR A 70 -0.36 2.38 -7.15
C THR A 70 -0.53 3.57 -6.19
N THR A 71 -0.53 3.31 -4.87
CA THR A 71 -0.56 4.39 -3.85
C THR A 71 0.63 5.35 -3.93
N GLY A 72 1.74 4.92 -4.56
CA GLY A 72 2.93 5.73 -4.81
C GLY A 72 2.88 6.55 -6.10
N GLY A 73 1.77 6.52 -6.84
CA GLY A 73 1.58 7.31 -8.07
C GLY A 73 2.13 6.67 -9.35
N LEU A 74 2.63 5.43 -9.30
CA LEU A 74 3.04 4.67 -10.49
C LEU A 74 1.83 4.09 -11.22
N GLU A 75 1.86 4.09 -12.55
CA GLU A 75 0.92 3.36 -13.41
C GLU A 75 1.53 2.02 -13.83
N LEU A 76 0.73 0.96 -13.73
CA LEU A 76 1.10 -0.40 -14.09
C LEU A 76 0.12 -0.93 -15.15
N THR A 77 0.66 -1.56 -16.19
CA THR A 77 -0.12 -2.36 -17.13
C THR A 77 0.12 -3.84 -16.86
N ALA A 78 -0.94 -4.62 -16.73
CA ALA A 78 -0.86 -6.07 -16.61
C ALA A 78 -1.34 -6.71 -17.92
N PRO A 79 -0.58 -7.64 -18.52
CA PRO A 79 -0.89 -8.22 -19.83
C PRO A 79 -2.02 -9.26 -19.82
N TYR A 80 -2.50 -9.67 -18.64
CA TYR A 80 -3.55 -10.68 -18.50
C TYR A 80 -4.72 -10.15 -17.66
N GLY A 81 -5.93 -10.66 -17.89
CA GLY A 81 -7.09 -10.41 -17.05
C GLY A 81 -7.36 -11.56 -16.07
N LEU A 82 -8.57 -11.56 -15.50
CA LEU A 82 -9.02 -12.56 -14.52
C LEU A 82 -9.06 -13.98 -15.11
N GLU A 83 -9.27 -14.13 -16.40
CA GLU A 83 -9.30 -15.43 -17.09
C GLU A 83 -7.99 -16.21 -16.95
N ALA A 84 -6.85 -15.52 -16.79
CA ALA A 84 -5.55 -16.17 -16.65
C ALA A 84 -5.36 -16.88 -15.30
N LEU A 85 -6.17 -16.57 -14.28
CA LEU A 85 -6.18 -17.28 -12.99
C LEU A 85 -6.45 -18.78 -13.17
N SER A 86 -7.27 -19.15 -14.15
CA SER A 86 -7.58 -20.55 -14.51
C SER A 86 -6.37 -21.34 -15.03
N ARG A 87 -5.25 -20.68 -15.36
CA ARG A 87 -4.04 -21.33 -15.88
C ARG A 87 -2.96 -21.53 -14.81
N ALA A 88 -3.13 -20.90 -13.65
CA ALA A 88 -2.11 -20.86 -12.61
C ALA A 88 -2.33 -21.97 -11.57
N GLY A 89 -1.25 -22.63 -11.17
CA GLY A 89 -1.26 -23.52 -10.01
C GLY A 89 -1.05 -22.80 -8.69
N THR A 90 -0.60 -21.54 -8.74
CA THR A 90 -0.53 -20.64 -7.58
C THR A 90 -1.07 -19.27 -7.97
N VAL A 91 -1.99 -18.71 -7.17
CA VAL A 91 -2.46 -17.33 -7.32
C VAL A 91 -2.02 -16.53 -6.11
N VAL A 92 -1.31 -15.44 -6.35
CA VAL A 92 -0.90 -14.48 -5.31
C VAL A 92 -1.73 -13.22 -5.43
N VAL A 93 -2.38 -12.84 -4.33
CA VAL A 93 -3.07 -11.58 -4.13
C VAL A 93 -2.22 -10.72 -3.21
N PRO A 94 -1.51 -9.70 -3.73
CA PRO A 94 -0.74 -8.76 -2.91
C PRO A 94 -1.65 -7.87 -2.04
N ALA A 95 -1.07 -6.80 -1.48
CA ALA A 95 -1.81 -5.86 -0.68
C ALA A 95 -2.99 -5.21 -1.44
N TRP A 96 -4.13 -5.19 -0.77
CA TRP A 96 -5.37 -4.56 -1.20
C TRP A 96 -5.44 -3.10 -0.74
N ARG A 97 -6.05 -2.25 -1.58
CA ARG A 97 -6.09 -0.79 -1.43
C ARG A 97 -6.78 -0.28 -0.17
N SER A 98 -7.77 -1.01 0.35
CA SER A 98 -8.57 -0.56 1.48
C SER A 98 -9.18 -1.73 2.24
N ILE A 99 -8.91 -1.81 3.54
CA ILE A 99 -9.49 -2.83 4.44
C ILE A 99 -10.99 -2.62 4.71
N THR A 100 -11.55 -1.48 4.32
CA THR A 100 -12.97 -1.16 4.50
C THR A 100 -13.80 -1.39 3.23
N GLN A 101 -13.18 -1.32 2.04
CA GLN A 101 -13.86 -1.49 0.75
C GLN A 101 -13.86 -2.95 0.30
N PRO A 102 -15.00 -3.45 -0.21
CA PRO A 102 -15.06 -4.80 -0.79
C PRO A 102 -14.27 -4.86 -2.11
N PRO A 103 -13.57 -5.97 -2.38
CA PRO A 103 -12.97 -6.22 -3.70
C PRO A 103 -14.04 -6.45 -4.78
N PRO A 104 -13.71 -6.28 -6.07
CA PRO A 104 -14.64 -6.52 -7.17
C PRO A 104 -15.15 -7.97 -7.15
N THR A 105 -16.46 -8.16 -7.30
CA THR A 105 -17.10 -9.49 -7.26
C THR A 105 -16.52 -10.45 -8.30
N ALA A 106 -16.26 -9.95 -9.52
CA ALA A 106 -15.63 -10.74 -10.58
C ALA A 106 -14.27 -11.32 -10.17
N ALA A 107 -13.46 -10.56 -9.41
CA ALA A 107 -12.17 -11.02 -8.92
C ALA A 107 -12.34 -12.07 -7.81
N LEU A 108 -13.31 -11.88 -6.90
CA LEU A 108 -13.64 -12.88 -5.87
C LEU A 108 -14.09 -14.21 -6.49
N ASP A 109 -14.95 -14.15 -7.51
CA ASP A 109 -15.43 -15.34 -8.21
C ASP A 109 -14.30 -16.05 -8.98
N ALA A 110 -13.39 -15.29 -9.58
CA ALA A 110 -12.23 -15.86 -10.26
C ALA A 110 -11.25 -16.54 -9.28
N LEU A 111 -11.08 -15.99 -8.08
CA LEU A 111 -10.29 -16.62 -7.01
C LEU A 111 -10.93 -17.93 -6.52
N ARG A 112 -12.25 -17.92 -6.27
CA ARG A 112 -13.01 -19.13 -5.89
C ARG A 112 -12.87 -20.23 -6.93
N ARG A 113 -13.12 -19.91 -8.21
CA ARG A 113 -12.97 -20.86 -9.32
C ARG A 113 -11.55 -21.42 -9.40
N ALA A 114 -10.53 -20.58 -9.32
CA ALA A 114 -9.14 -21.04 -9.36
C ALA A 114 -8.82 -21.99 -8.20
N HIS A 115 -9.33 -21.71 -6.99
CA HIS A 115 -9.18 -22.57 -5.82
C HIS A 115 -9.91 -23.91 -5.96
N GLU A 116 -11.17 -23.89 -6.39
CA GLU A 116 -11.98 -25.09 -6.69
C GLU A 116 -11.29 -26.01 -7.72
N GLU A 117 -10.62 -25.41 -8.71
CA GLU A 117 -9.85 -26.10 -9.74
C GLU A 117 -8.44 -26.53 -9.27
N GLY A 118 -8.12 -26.36 -7.98
CA GLY A 118 -6.90 -26.89 -7.34
C GLY A 118 -5.71 -25.92 -7.26
N ALA A 119 -5.91 -24.62 -7.57
CA ALA A 119 -4.86 -23.62 -7.37
C ALA A 119 -4.62 -23.35 -5.88
N ARG A 120 -3.35 -23.14 -5.53
CA ARG A 120 -2.96 -22.63 -4.21
C ARG A 120 -3.18 -21.12 -4.20
N ILE A 121 -3.93 -20.59 -3.23
CA ILE A 121 -4.21 -19.14 -3.14
C ILE A 121 -3.38 -18.51 -2.04
N VAL A 122 -2.76 -17.37 -2.30
CA VAL A 122 -1.81 -16.72 -1.40
C VAL A 122 -2.22 -15.28 -1.18
N GLY A 123 -2.42 -14.85 0.06
CA GLY A 123 -2.69 -13.46 0.43
C GLY A 123 -1.49 -12.80 1.11
N LEU A 124 -0.99 -11.69 0.57
CA LEU A 124 0.08 -10.92 1.22
C LEU A 124 -0.48 -9.67 1.88
N CYS A 125 -0.14 -9.40 3.14
CA CYS A 125 -0.60 -8.21 3.87
C CYS A 125 -2.13 -8.14 3.88
N THR A 126 -2.70 -7.01 3.46
CA THR A 126 -4.14 -6.80 3.29
C THR A 126 -4.77 -7.62 2.17
N GLY A 127 -3.99 -8.37 1.36
CA GLY A 127 -4.51 -9.39 0.46
C GLY A 127 -5.34 -10.47 1.18
N ALA A 128 -5.08 -10.70 2.47
CA ALA A 128 -5.91 -11.56 3.31
C ALA A 128 -7.38 -11.11 3.39
N PHE A 129 -7.66 -9.80 3.30
CA PHE A 129 -9.04 -9.29 3.26
C PHE A 129 -9.76 -9.66 1.97
N VAL A 130 -9.02 -9.81 0.85
CA VAL A 130 -9.58 -10.25 -0.42
C VAL A 130 -9.94 -11.73 -0.37
N LEU A 131 -9.04 -12.55 0.19
CA LEU A 131 -9.30 -13.98 0.40
C LEU A 131 -10.46 -14.20 1.37
N ALA A 132 -10.54 -13.42 2.46
CA ALA A 132 -11.67 -13.47 3.39
C ALA A 132 -12.99 -13.05 2.72
N ALA A 133 -12.99 -11.98 1.93
CA ALA A 133 -14.16 -11.57 1.14
C ALA A 133 -14.60 -12.64 0.12
N ALA A 134 -13.65 -13.44 -0.39
CA ALA A 134 -13.94 -14.57 -1.26
C ALA A 134 -14.49 -15.79 -0.49
N GLY A 135 -14.52 -15.79 0.85
CA GLY A 135 -14.86 -16.95 1.68
C GLY A 135 -13.77 -18.02 1.73
N LEU A 136 -12.58 -17.73 1.20
CA LEU A 136 -11.48 -18.70 1.10
C LEU A 136 -10.75 -18.92 2.43
N LEU A 137 -11.04 -18.11 3.45
CA LEU A 137 -10.47 -18.20 4.80
C LEU A 137 -11.48 -18.67 5.86
N ASP A 138 -12.72 -18.98 5.47
CA ASP A 138 -13.77 -19.37 6.42
C ASP A 138 -13.39 -20.68 7.14
N GLY A 139 -13.29 -20.62 8.47
CA GLY A 139 -12.90 -21.75 9.33
C GLY A 139 -11.39 -22.04 9.35
N ARG A 140 -10.56 -21.18 8.75
CA ARG A 140 -9.13 -21.46 8.51
C ARG A 140 -8.21 -20.56 9.31
N PRO A 141 -7.01 -21.04 9.69
CA PRO A 141 -5.98 -20.19 10.25
C PRO A 141 -5.47 -19.22 9.18
N ALA A 142 -5.32 -17.96 9.56
CA ALA A 142 -4.79 -16.93 8.69
C ALA A 142 -4.01 -15.88 9.47
N THR A 143 -3.14 -15.14 8.79
CA THR A 143 -2.51 -13.95 9.34
C THR A 143 -2.59 -12.79 8.33
N THR A 144 -2.40 -11.58 8.82
CA THR A 144 -2.26 -10.36 8.03
C THR A 144 -1.33 -9.42 8.78
N HIS A 145 -1.08 -8.22 8.27
CA HIS A 145 -0.27 -7.27 9.00
C HIS A 145 -0.86 -7.04 10.40
N TRP A 146 -0.05 -7.11 11.46
CA TRP A 146 -0.51 -7.08 12.86
C TRP A 146 -1.47 -5.92 13.15
N MET A 147 -1.23 -4.75 12.53
CA MET A 147 -2.09 -3.56 12.65
C MET A 147 -3.53 -3.79 12.16
N TYR A 148 -3.72 -4.67 11.17
CA TYR A 148 -5.01 -4.95 10.54
C TYR A 148 -5.63 -6.27 10.99
N ALA A 149 -4.88 -7.10 11.74
CA ALA A 149 -5.37 -8.39 12.22
C ALA A 149 -6.65 -8.28 13.08
N PRO A 150 -6.77 -7.32 14.03
CA PRO A 150 -8.03 -7.16 14.76
C PRO A 150 -9.21 -6.78 13.86
N THR A 151 -8.98 -5.96 12.84
CA THR A 151 -10.02 -5.59 11.87
C THR A 151 -10.43 -6.77 10.99
N LEU A 152 -9.48 -7.61 10.58
CA LEU A 152 -9.77 -8.83 9.81
C LEU A 152 -10.64 -9.78 10.64
N ALA A 153 -10.26 -10.04 11.89
CA ALA A 153 -11.00 -10.92 12.81
C ALA A 153 -12.42 -10.40 13.09
N LYS A 154 -12.58 -9.09 13.30
CA LYS A 154 -13.89 -8.46 13.53
C LYS A 154 -14.80 -8.53 12.30
N ARG A 155 -14.26 -8.32 11.11
CA ARG A 155 -15.05 -8.27 9.86
C ARG A 155 -15.40 -9.67 9.33
N TYR A 156 -14.52 -10.64 9.57
CA TYR A 156 -14.69 -12.02 9.12
C TYR A 156 -14.51 -12.97 10.32
N PRO A 157 -15.54 -13.10 11.18
CA PRO A 157 -15.43 -13.84 12.45
C PRO A 157 -15.25 -15.36 12.28
N SER A 158 -15.50 -15.88 11.08
CA SER A 158 -15.20 -17.27 10.69
C SER A 158 -13.71 -17.53 10.52
N VAL A 159 -12.87 -16.50 10.38
CA VAL A 159 -11.42 -16.64 10.14
C VAL A 159 -10.68 -16.74 11.47
N HIS A 160 -9.83 -17.76 11.63
CA HIS A 160 -8.97 -17.91 12.79
C HIS A 160 -7.70 -17.06 12.62
N VAL A 161 -7.80 -15.76 12.92
CA VAL A 161 -6.70 -14.81 12.72
C VAL A 161 -5.64 -14.94 13.83
N ASP A 162 -4.42 -15.30 13.46
CA ASP A 162 -3.25 -15.25 14.35
C ASP A 162 -2.35 -14.04 13.99
N PRO A 163 -2.33 -12.98 14.80
CA PRO A 163 -1.51 -11.81 14.55
C PRO A 163 -0.03 -12.02 14.86
N ARG A 164 0.37 -13.19 15.40
CA ARG A 164 1.76 -13.48 15.83
C ARG A 164 2.60 -14.08 14.72
N GLU A 165 1.99 -14.71 13.73
CA GLU A 165 2.72 -15.43 12.70
C GLU A 165 3.22 -14.49 11.59
N LEU A 166 4.43 -14.72 11.08
CA LEU A 166 4.90 -13.99 9.89
C LEU A 166 4.08 -14.40 8.67
N PHE A 167 3.81 -15.69 8.58
CA PHE A 167 2.93 -16.27 7.59
C PHE A 167 2.31 -17.54 8.15
N VAL A 168 1.11 -17.86 7.66
CA VAL A 168 0.41 -19.10 7.93
C VAL A 168 0.34 -19.88 6.62
N ASP A 169 0.71 -21.15 6.69
CA ASP A 169 0.54 -22.11 5.60
C ASP A 169 -0.51 -23.16 6.01
N ASP A 170 -1.68 -23.09 5.38
CA ASP A 170 -2.78 -24.03 5.58
C ASP A 170 -2.95 -24.95 4.34
N GLY A 171 -1.83 -25.26 3.68
CA GLY A 171 -1.75 -26.19 2.56
C GLY A 171 -2.12 -25.56 1.22
N ASP A 172 -3.41 -25.36 0.96
CA ASP A 172 -3.91 -24.81 -0.30
C ASP A 172 -4.22 -23.31 -0.23
N VAL A 173 -4.26 -22.72 0.96
CA VAL A 173 -4.30 -21.26 1.17
C VAL A 173 -3.24 -20.84 2.16
N LEU A 174 -2.50 -19.79 1.80
CA LEU A 174 -1.42 -19.24 2.59
C LEU A 174 -1.61 -17.75 2.76
N THR A 175 -1.26 -17.22 3.92
CA THR A 175 -1.36 -15.78 4.19
C THR A 175 -0.12 -15.26 4.90
N SER A 176 0.23 -14.00 4.70
CA SER A 176 1.36 -13.37 5.42
C SER A 176 1.03 -11.98 5.94
N ALA A 177 1.80 -11.60 6.94
CA ALA A 177 1.84 -10.28 7.53
C ALA A 177 2.15 -9.12 6.55
N GLY A 178 2.64 -9.41 5.34
CA GLY A 178 3.03 -8.36 4.39
C GLY A 178 4.42 -7.80 4.62
N THR A 179 4.76 -6.75 3.86
CA THR A 179 6.10 -6.14 3.85
C THR A 179 7.19 -7.22 3.77
N ALA A 180 8.15 -7.29 4.71
CA ALA A 180 9.22 -8.28 4.66
C ALA A 180 8.69 -9.73 4.83
N ALA A 181 7.58 -9.93 5.55
CA ALA A 181 6.97 -11.25 5.71
C ALA A 181 6.37 -11.82 4.41
N GLY A 182 6.05 -10.95 3.45
CA GLY A 182 5.69 -11.41 2.10
C GLY A 182 6.86 -12.09 1.40
N ILE A 183 8.09 -11.60 1.59
CA ILE A 183 9.31 -12.24 1.07
C ILE A 183 9.51 -13.58 1.75
N ASP A 184 9.33 -13.65 3.07
CA ASP A 184 9.44 -14.89 3.84
C ASP A 184 8.47 -15.97 3.32
N LEU A 185 7.20 -15.61 3.09
CA LEU A 185 6.21 -16.54 2.54
C LEU A 185 6.52 -16.96 1.10
N CYS A 186 6.96 -16.04 0.24
CA CYS A 186 7.36 -16.41 -1.12
C CYS A 186 8.61 -17.32 -1.14
N LEU A 187 9.58 -17.10 -0.25
CA LEU A 187 10.72 -18.01 -0.07
C LEU A 187 10.29 -19.38 0.47
N HIS A 188 9.32 -19.41 1.37
CA HIS A 188 8.72 -20.66 1.86
C HIS A 188 8.04 -21.43 0.73
N ILE A 189 7.28 -20.76 -0.15
CA ILE A 189 6.69 -21.38 -1.35
C ILE A 189 7.78 -22.00 -2.23
N VAL A 190 8.85 -21.27 -2.54
CA VAL A 190 9.96 -21.80 -3.35
C VAL A 190 10.62 -23.00 -2.68
N ARG A 191 10.75 -23.00 -1.35
CA ARG A 191 11.29 -24.13 -0.59
C ARG A 191 10.40 -25.37 -0.70
N THR A 192 9.08 -25.19 -0.61
CA THR A 192 8.11 -26.28 -0.71
C THR A 192 8.06 -26.86 -2.12
N ASP A 193 8.16 -26.00 -3.14
CA ASP A 193 8.05 -26.41 -4.54
C ASP A 193 9.37 -26.98 -5.10
N HIS A 194 10.52 -26.46 -4.66
CA HIS A 194 11.84 -26.74 -5.28
C HIS A 194 12.95 -27.10 -4.28
N GLY A 195 12.64 -27.24 -3.00
CA GLY A 195 13.59 -27.65 -1.97
C GLY A 195 14.41 -26.51 -1.36
N ALA A 196 15.18 -26.85 -0.32
CA ALA A 196 15.91 -25.89 0.50
C ALA A 196 17.04 -25.16 -0.26
N ASP A 197 17.69 -25.84 -1.23
CA ASP A 197 18.81 -25.28 -1.97
C ASP A 197 18.37 -24.16 -2.92
N ALA A 198 17.27 -24.35 -3.65
CA ALA A 198 16.67 -23.33 -4.51
C ALA A 198 16.23 -22.11 -3.70
N ALA A 199 15.56 -22.32 -2.56
CA ALA A 199 15.15 -21.24 -1.67
C ALA A 199 16.36 -20.49 -1.08
N GLY A 200 17.44 -21.21 -0.72
CA GLY A 200 18.68 -20.62 -0.23
C GLY A 200 19.41 -19.79 -1.28
N ALA A 201 19.45 -20.27 -2.53
CA ALA A 201 20.01 -19.52 -3.65
C ALA A 201 19.23 -18.24 -3.95
N LEU A 202 17.90 -18.32 -3.93
CA LEU A 202 17.03 -17.16 -4.09
C LEU A 202 17.23 -16.15 -2.95
N ALA A 203 17.25 -16.60 -1.69
CA ALA A 203 17.45 -15.72 -0.53
C ALA A 203 18.79 -14.96 -0.61
N ARG A 204 19.87 -15.63 -1.04
CA ARG A 204 21.17 -14.97 -1.28
C ARG A 204 21.09 -13.87 -2.34
N ARG A 205 20.37 -14.10 -3.44
CA ARG A 205 20.18 -13.11 -4.51
C ARG A 205 19.30 -11.94 -4.09
N LEU A 206 18.37 -12.16 -3.16
CA LEU A 206 17.52 -11.12 -2.58
C LEU A 206 18.18 -10.39 -1.40
N VAL A 207 19.36 -10.84 -0.95
CA VAL A 207 20.08 -10.28 0.21
C VAL A 207 19.22 -10.31 1.48
N VAL A 208 18.53 -11.44 1.69
CA VAL A 208 17.69 -11.68 2.87
C VAL A 208 18.10 -12.97 3.57
N PRO A 209 17.86 -13.11 4.88
CA PRO A 209 18.10 -14.38 5.55
C PRO A 209 17.22 -15.49 4.93
N PRO A 210 17.75 -16.72 4.74
CA PRO A 210 17.00 -17.82 4.14
C PRO A 210 15.82 -18.30 5.00
N ARG A 211 15.89 -18.04 6.31
CA ARG A 211 14.79 -18.16 7.26
C ARG A 211 14.92 -17.02 8.26
N ARG A 212 13.86 -16.23 8.42
CA ARG A 212 13.77 -15.25 9.49
C ARG A 212 13.17 -15.93 10.72
N SER A 213 13.88 -15.84 11.86
CA SER A 213 13.39 -16.35 13.14
C SER A 213 12.59 -15.29 13.88
N GLY A 214 11.48 -15.72 14.48
CA GLY A 214 10.57 -14.88 15.26
C GLY A 214 9.34 -14.41 14.48
N GLY A 215 8.18 -14.48 15.12
CA GLY A 215 6.91 -13.99 14.63
C GLY A 215 6.80 -12.46 14.65
N GLN A 216 5.59 -11.96 14.39
CA GLN A 216 5.20 -10.59 14.73
C GLN A 216 5.11 -10.36 16.24
N GLU A 217 5.29 -11.41 17.07
CA GLU A 217 5.26 -11.35 18.54
C GLU A 217 6.08 -10.22 19.17
N ARG A 218 7.17 -9.79 18.53
CA ARG A 218 8.01 -8.69 19.02
C ARG A 218 7.38 -7.30 18.82
N TYR A 219 6.39 -7.21 17.94
CA TYR A 219 5.56 -6.03 17.69
C TYR A 219 4.22 -6.12 18.42
N LEU A 220 3.83 -7.32 18.84
CA LEU A 220 2.67 -7.54 19.69
C LEU A 220 3.05 -7.27 21.15
N ASP A 221 2.48 -6.22 21.74
CA ASP A 221 2.68 -5.91 23.15
C ASP A 221 2.03 -6.99 24.02
N ARG A 222 2.83 -7.83 24.70
CA ARG A 222 2.38 -8.89 25.62
C ARG A 222 1.92 -8.38 26.99
N SER A 223 1.69 -7.08 27.16
CA SER A 223 1.26 -6.46 28.43
C SER A 223 -0.23 -6.09 28.47
N LEU A 224 -1.06 -6.65 27.59
CA LEU A 224 -2.47 -6.28 27.45
C LEU A 224 -3.38 -7.35 28.08
N PRO A 225 -4.25 -6.98 29.05
CA PRO A 225 -5.31 -7.86 29.53
C PRO A 225 -6.20 -8.32 28.37
N GLU A 226 -6.54 -9.61 28.37
CA GLU A 226 -7.52 -10.25 27.48
C GLU A 226 -8.94 -9.72 27.73
N GLU A 227 -9.25 -8.50 27.30
CA GLU A 227 -10.63 -8.04 27.18
C GLU A 227 -10.91 -7.54 25.76
N ILE A 228 -11.37 -8.48 24.93
CA ILE A 228 -12.41 -8.37 23.89
C ILE A 228 -12.36 -7.14 22.96
N GLY A 229 -12.06 -7.40 21.68
CA GLY A 229 -12.47 -6.58 20.54
C GLY A 229 -11.40 -5.64 19.96
N ALA A 230 -11.48 -5.40 18.64
CA ALA A 230 -10.57 -4.61 17.81
C ALA A 230 -9.72 -3.58 18.55
N ASP A 231 -8.37 -3.63 18.39
CA ASP A 231 -7.46 -2.70 19.08
C ASP A 231 -7.93 -1.25 18.88
N PRO A 232 -8.48 -0.60 19.91
CA PRO A 232 -9.08 0.73 19.78
C PRO A 232 -8.06 1.76 19.29
N LEU A 233 -6.78 1.49 19.52
CA LEU A 233 -5.69 2.33 19.06
C LEU A 233 -5.50 2.30 17.54
N ALA A 234 -5.65 1.12 16.91
CA ALA A 234 -5.52 0.97 15.46
C ALA A 234 -6.69 1.66 14.73
N GLU A 235 -7.91 1.51 15.23
CA GLU A 235 -9.09 2.22 14.71
C GLU A 235 -8.92 3.75 14.83
N VAL A 236 -8.36 4.23 15.94
CA VAL A 236 -8.07 5.66 16.13
C VAL A 236 -6.97 6.18 15.20
N VAL A 237 -5.93 5.41 14.92
CA VAL A 237 -4.88 5.78 13.96
C VAL A 237 -5.47 5.90 12.54
N ALA A 238 -6.29 4.93 12.12
CA ALA A 238 -6.95 4.98 10.82
C ALA A 238 -7.88 6.19 10.70
N TRP A 239 -8.71 6.42 11.73
CA TRP A 239 -9.58 7.61 11.79
C TRP A 239 -8.77 8.91 11.72
N ALA A 240 -7.68 9.02 12.48
CA ALA A 240 -6.86 10.22 12.49
C ALA A 240 -6.25 10.54 11.11
N LEU A 241 -5.90 9.53 10.32
CA LEU A 241 -5.39 9.71 8.95
C LEU A 241 -6.45 10.24 7.98
N GLU A 242 -7.71 9.81 8.14
CA GLU A 242 -8.84 10.30 7.34
C GLU A 242 -9.24 11.73 7.72
N HIS A 243 -9.03 12.11 8.99
CA HIS A 243 -9.49 13.38 9.55
C HIS A 243 -8.35 14.39 9.77
N LEU A 244 -7.17 14.22 9.13
CA LEU A 244 -6.02 15.10 9.34
C LEU A 244 -6.30 16.60 9.11
N HIS A 245 -7.33 16.91 8.31
CA HIS A 245 -7.81 18.25 8.01
C HIS A 245 -8.54 18.92 9.19
N GLU A 246 -9.01 18.14 10.16
CA GLU A 246 -9.72 18.63 11.35
C GLU A 246 -8.77 19.00 12.48
N GLN A 247 -9.25 19.83 13.42
CA GLN A 247 -8.53 20.17 14.63
C GLN A 247 -9.00 19.29 15.79
N PHE A 248 -8.16 18.34 16.18
CA PHE A 248 -8.32 17.56 17.41
C PHE A 248 -6.98 17.49 18.14
N ASP A 249 -7.05 17.32 19.45
CA ASP A 249 -5.92 17.11 20.34
C ASP A 249 -5.72 15.62 20.65
N VAL A 250 -4.70 15.33 21.45
CA VAL A 250 -4.35 13.95 21.79
C VAL A 250 -5.35 13.37 22.80
N GLU A 251 -5.95 14.20 23.65
CA GLU A 251 -7.09 13.86 24.51
C GLU A 251 -8.26 13.31 23.72
N THR A 252 -8.62 13.94 22.60
CA THR A 252 -9.69 13.47 21.71
C THR A 252 -9.39 12.08 21.17
N LEU A 253 -8.14 11.83 20.76
CA LEU A 253 -7.72 10.51 20.28
C LEU A 253 -7.72 9.46 21.40
N ALA A 254 -7.29 9.84 22.59
CA ALA A 254 -7.30 8.97 23.77
C ALA A 254 -8.73 8.59 24.16
N ALA A 255 -9.65 9.55 24.19
CA ALA A 255 -11.06 9.33 24.45
C ALA A 255 -11.70 8.41 23.40
N ARG A 256 -11.37 8.61 22.12
CA ARG A 256 -11.86 7.75 21.02
C ARG A 256 -11.34 6.31 21.11
N ALA A 257 -10.18 6.12 21.74
CA ALA A 257 -9.63 4.80 22.03
C ALA A 257 -10.15 4.21 23.36
N TYR A 258 -11.04 4.91 24.07
CA TYR A 258 -11.49 4.59 25.42
C TYR A 258 -10.32 4.43 26.42
N MET A 259 -9.29 5.28 26.28
CA MET A 259 -8.08 5.23 27.10
C MET A 259 -7.85 6.54 27.84
N SER A 260 -7.23 6.44 29.03
CA SER A 260 -6.64 7.61 29.67
C SER A 260 -5.46 8.15 28.85
N ARG A 261 -5.20 9.45 28.95
CA ARG A 261 -4.12 10.14 28.21
C ARG A 261 -2.75 9.47 28.39
N ARG A 262 -2.42 9.06 29.62
CA ARG A 262 -1.15 8.39 29.95
C ARG A 262 -1.02 7.04 29.26
N THR A 263 -2.09 6.23 29.29
CA THR A 263 -2.10 4.91 28.65
C THR A 263 -2.03 5.04 27.14
N PHE A 264 -2.78 6.00 26.58
CA PHE A 264 -2.76 6.31 25.16
C PHE A 264 -1.36 6.74 24.68
N ASP A 265 -0.74 7.74 25.30
CA ASP A 265 0.58 8.22 24.89
C ASP A 265 1.65 7.11 24.91
N ARG A 266 1.61 6.23 25.92
CA ARG A 266 2.52 5.08 26.02
C ARG A 266 2.26 4.06 24.91
N ARG A 267 1.00 3.62 24.74
CA ARG A 267 0.64 2.60 23.74
C ARG A 267 0.86 3.13 22.32
N PHE A 268 0.49 4.38 22.05
CA PHE A 268 0.70 5.04 20.76
C PHE A 268 2.17 5.16 20.40
N ARG A 269 3.04 5.48 21.37
CA ARG A 269 4.50 5.52 21.15
C ARG A 269 5.07 4.14 20.88
N SER A 270 4.59 3.13 21.60
CA SER A 270 4.96 1.72 21.35
C SER A 270 4.58 1.31 19.91
N LEU A 271 3.39 1.71 19.47
CA LEU A 271 2.83 1.40 18.16
C LEU A 271 3.51 2.13 16.99
N THR A 272 3.71 3.44 17.13
CA THR A 272 4.10 4.34 16.02
C THR A 272 5.54 4.83 16.10
N GLY A 273 6.28 4.42 17.14
CA GLY A 273 7.65 4.86 17.41
C GLY A 273 7.78 6.33 17.85
N SER A 274 6.68 7.08 17.96
CA SER A 274 6.71 8.51 18.28
C SER A 274 5.53 8.93 19.16
N ALA A 275 5.66 10.08 19.83
CA ALA A 275 4.55 10.62 20.62
C ALA A 275 3.38 11.03 19.71
N PRO A 276 2.12 10.87 20.13
CA PRO A 276 0.94 11.11 19.27
C PRO A 276 0.93 12.47 18.58
N LEU A 277 1.26 13.53 19.32
CA LEU A 277 1.28 14.88 18.75
C LEU A 277 2.35 15.02 17.64
N GLN A 278 3.54 14.46 17.85
CA GLN A 278 4.61 14.51 16.85
C GLN A 278 4.27 13.66 15.61
N TRP A 279 3.63 12.51 15.83
CA TRP A 279 3.13 11.68 14.75
C TRP A 279 2.08 12.43 13.92
N LEU A 280 1.08 13.06 14.56
CA LEU A 280 0.04 13.84 13.88
C LEU A 280 0.63 14.97 13.04
N ILE A 281 1.56 15.74 13.62
CA ILE A 281 2.27 16.81 12.92
C ILE A 281 2.96 16.26 11.67
N THR A 282 3.62 15.10 11.78
CA THR A 282 4.33 14.46 10.67
C THR A 282 3.36 14.04 9.56
N GLN A 283 2.24 13.41 9.91
CA GLN A 283 1.20 13.04 8.93
C GLN A 283 0.60 14.26 8.24
N ARG A 284 0.36 15.36 8.98
CA ARG A 284 -0.11 16.63 8.40
C ARG A 284 0.92 17.29 7.49
N VAL A 285 2.21 17.24 7.82
CA VAL A 285 3.29 17.72 6.94
C VAL A 285 3.35 16.90 5.65
N LEU A 286 3.24 15.57 5.73
CA LEU A 286 3.21 14.69 4.54
C LEU A 286 1.99 14.96 3.66
N GLN A 287 0.82 15.23 4.26
CA GLN A 287 -0.36 15.64 3.52
C GLN A 287 -0.17 17.01 2.86
N ALA A 288 0.45 17.96 3.56
CA ALA A 288 0.76 19.27 3.00
C ALA A 288 1.73 19.16 1.82
N GLN A 289 2.75 18.31 1.94
CA GLN A 289 3.67 18.00 0.85
C GLN A 289 2.92 17.50 -0.38
N ARG A 290 2.04 16.49 -0.22
CA ARG A 290 1.20 15.99 -1.32
C ARG A 290 0.36 17.10 -1.96
N LEU A 291 -0.30 17.95 -1.19
CA LEU A 291 -1.10 19.05 -1.73
C LEU A 291 -0.23 20.08 -2.47
N LEU A 292 0.98 20.36 -2.00
CA LEU A 292 1.89 21.28 -2.68
C LEU A 292 2.36 20.75 -4.05
N GLU A 293 2.47 19.42 -4.18
CA GLU A 293 2.90 18.72 -5.41
C GLU A 293 1.76 18.50 -6.41
N THR A 294 0.53 18.30 -5.93
CA THR A 294 -0.61 17.84 -6.74
C THR A 294 -1.67 18.91 -7.00
N SER A 295 -1.56 20.09 -6.38
CA SER A 295 -2.55 21.16 -6.51
C SER A 295 -1.93 22.55 -6.60
N ASP A 296 -2.75 23.53 -6.99
CA ASP A 296 -2.39 24.94 -7.06
C ASP A 296 -2.81 25.76 -5.82
N TYR A 297 -3.36 25.12 -4.78
CA TYR A 297 -3.78 25.80 -3.55
C TYR A 297 -2.67 26.67 -2.97
N SER A 298 -2.97 27.86 -2.48
CA SER A 298 -2.01 28.68 -1.75
C SER A 298 -1.46 27.94 -0.52
N VAL A 299 -0.29 28.34 -0.03
CA VAL A 299 0.30 27.74 1.19
C VAL A 299 -0.66 27.85 2.39
N ASP A 300 -1.45 28.91 2.42
CA ASP A 300 -2.39 29.18 3.49
C ASP A 300 -3.61 28.25 3.42
N GLU A 301 -4.15 28.00 2.22
CA GLU A 301 -5.18 26.99 1.99
C GLU A 301 -4.69 25.57 2.29
N VAL A 302 -3.44 25.24 1.91
CA VAL A 302 -2.81 23.95 2.24
C VAL A 302 -2.72 23.77 3.75
N ALA A 303 -2.35 24.81 4.50
CA ALA A 303 -2.30 24.75 5.96
C ALA A 303 -3.67 24.40 6.56
N GLY A 304 -4.74 25.06 6.10
CA GLY A 304 -6.11 24.78 6.54
C GLY A 304 -6.55 23.35 6.20
N ARG A 305 -6.31 22.90 4.96
CA ARG A 305 -6.68 21.54 4.49
C ARG A 305 -5.89 20.42 5.16
N CYS A 306 -4.78 20.74 5.81
CA CYS A 306 -3.98 19.79 6.57
C CYS A 306 -4.16 19.93 8.09
N GLY A 307 -5.14 20.70 8.57
CA GLY A 307 -5.45 20.81 9.99
C GLY A 307 -4.40 21.57 10.81
N PHE A 308 -3.57 22.43 10.19
CA PHE A 308 -2.71 23.36 10.92
C PHE A 308 -3.50 24.59 11.36
N ARG A 309 -3.31 25.01 12.62
CA ARG A 309 -3.98 26.19 13.19
C ARG A 309 -3.60 27.49 12.50
N SER A 310 -2.45 27.54 11.84
CA SER A 310 -2.03 28.68 11.05
C SER A 310 -1.04 28.28 9.95
N PRO A 311 -0.93 29.08 8.87
CA PRO A 311 0.11 28.90 7.86
C PRO A 311 1.52 29.03 8.43
N VAL A 312 1.70 29.84 9.47
CA VAL A 312 2.99 29.99 10.18
C VAL A 312 3.38 28.67 10.86
N ALA A 313 2.43 27.98 11.50
CA ALA A 313 2.67 26.67 12.11
C ALA A 313 3.11 25.65 11.05
N LEU A 314 2.39 25.57 9.92
CA LEU A 314 2.78 24.71 8.79
C LEU A 314 4.23 25.02 8.37
N ARG A 315 4.57 26.28 8.09
CA ARG A 315 5.92 26.68 7.64
C ARG A 315 7.00 26.24 8.64
N GLY A 316 6.77 26.41 9.93
CA GLY A 316 7.71 26.00 10.98
C GLY A 316 7.91 24.49 11.06
N HIS A 317 6.83 23.71 11.01
CA HIS A 317 6.87 22.25 11.01
C HIS A 317 7.48 21.68 9.73
N PHE A 318 7.07 22.19 8.58
CA PHE A 318 7.54 21.77 7.27
C PHE A 318 9.04 22.04 7.12
N ARG A 319 9.54 23.23 7.50
CA ARG A 319 10.97 23.54 7.44
C ARG A 319 11.79 22.63 8.34
N ARG A 320 11.30 22.32 9.54
CA ARG A 320 12.01 21.44 10.47
C ARG A 320 12.10 20.00 9.97
N GLN A 321 11.08 19.50 9.28
CA GLN A 321 11.05 18.12 8.80
C GLN A 321 11.66 17.93 7.41
N LEU A 322 11.50 18.90 6.51
CA LEU A 322 11.88 18.79 5.09
C LEU A 322 12.97 19.80 4.66
N GLY A 323 13.53 20.55 5.61
CA GLY A 323 14.66 21.47 5.38
C GLY A 323 14.37 22.72 4.55
N SER A 324 13.14 22.90 4.06
CA SER A 324 12.75 24.00 3.18
C SER A 324 11.37 24.56 3.54
N SER A 325 11.04 25.77 3.07
CA SER A 325 9.68 26.31 3.24
C SER A 325 8.71 25.65 2.25
N PRO A 326 7.40 25.56 2.56
CA PRO A 326 6.38 25.04 1.63
C PRO A 326 6.44 25.67 0.22
N ALA A 327 6.67 26.98 0.14
CA ALA A 327 6.76 27.71 -1.13
C ALA A 327 8.04 27.36 -1.90
N ALA A 328 9.19 27.31 -1.22
CA ALA A 328 10.46 26.92 -1.83
C ALA A 328 10.42 25.45 -2.29
N TYR A 329 9.79 24.59 -1.48
CA TYR A 329 9.55 23.18 -1.81
C TYR A 329 8.74 23.04 -3.11
N ARG A 330 7.60 23.74 -3.21
CA ARG A 330 6.77 23.74 -4.42
C ARG A 330 7.53 24.26 -5.64
N ALA A 331 8.28 25.36 -5.51
CA ALA A 331 9.04 25.93 -6.61
C ALA A 331 10.11 24.94 -7.12
N ALA A 332 10.84 24.29 -6.21
CA ALA A 332 11.82 23.27 -6.55
C ALA A 332 11.18 22.03 -7.20
N TYR A 333 10.02 21.59 -6.69
CA TYR A 333 9.28 20.48 -7.27
C TYR A 333 8.79 20.80 -8.70
N ARG A 334 8.23 22.00 -8.93
CA ARG A 334 7.80 22.44 -10.27
C ARG A 334 8.96 22.56 -11.24
N ALA A 335 10.12 23.06 -10.80
CA ALA A 335 11.32 23.15 -11.63
C ALA A 335 11.87 21.78 -12.04
N ARG A 336 11.61 20.72 -11.26
CA ARG A 336 12.03 19.33 -11.55
C ARG A 336 11.03 18.55 -12.40
N ARG A 337 9.79 19.02 -12.57
CA ARG A 337 8.84 18.39 -13.50
C ARG A 337 9.26 18.73 -14.94
N PRO A 338 9.59 17.75 -15.79
CA PRO A 338 9.74 18.03 -17.21
C PRO A 338 8.42 18.61 -17.73
N GLN A 339 8.50 19.75 -18.41
CA GLN A 339 7.35 20.40 -19.02
C GLN A 339 6.79 19.49 -20.12
N SER A 340 5.79 18.68 -19.80
CA SER A 340 4.91 18.15 -20.84
C SER A 340 4.09 19.31 -21.41
N GLY A 341 4.59 19.87 -22.51
CA GLY A 341 3.91 20.65 -23.54
C GLY A 341 2.76 21.56 -23.12
N SER A 342 3.09 22.82 -22.81
CA SER A 342 2.19 23.94 -23.14
C SER A 342 2.55 24.44 -24.53
N ALA A 343 2.00 23.79 -25.56
CA ALA A 343 1.81 24.43 -26.84
C ALA A 343 0.66 25.44 -26.66
N ASP A 344 0.99 26.64 -26.22
CA ASP A 344 0.14 27.78 -26.49
C ASP A 344 1.04 28.94 -26.94
N ARG A 345 0.99 29.18 -28.24
CA ARG A 345 1.72 30.22 -28.95
C ARG A 345 0.81 31.43 -28.93
N PRO A 346 1.20 32.58 -28.34
CA PRO A 346 0.36 33.76 -28.49
C PRO A 346 0.41 34.20 -29.95
N GLU A 347 -0.79 34.30 -30.52
CA GLU A 347 -1.04 34.86 -31.84
C GLU A 347 -0.41 36.25 -31.98
N ARG A 348 0.15 36.48 -33.18
CA ARG A 348 0.48 37.80 -33.68
C ARG A 348 -0.77 38.67 -33.67
N ALA A 349 -0.77 39.72 -32.87
CA ALA A 349 -1.55 40.93 -33.15
C ALA A 349 -0.63 41.93 -33.84
N GLU A 350 -1.01 42.31 -35.07
CA GLU A 350 -0.36 43.33 -35.86
C GLU A 350 -0.67 44.73 -35.33
N ARG A 351 0.41 45.55 -35.28
CA ARG A 351 0.52 46.99 -35.61
C ARG A 351 -0.61 47.96 -35.24
N GLU A 352 -0.22 48.96 -34.42
CA GLU A 352 -0.26 50.43 -34.64
C GLU A 352 0.32 51.07 -33.35
N GLY A 353 1.23 52.05 -33.27
CA GLY A 353 1.96 52.88 -34.22
C GLY A 353 3.12 53.59 -33.48
N ARG A 354 4.18 53.90 -34.24
CA ARG A 354 5.34 54.81 -34.03
C ARG A 354 5.52 55.52 -32.67
N THR A 355 6.74 55.46 -32.13
CA THR A 355 7.68 56.60 -32.26
C THR A 355 9.15 56.16 -32.11
N GLU A 356 9.98 56.89 -32.82
CA GLU A 356 11.36 56.70 -33.21
C GLU A 356 12.33 57.39 -32.24
N ARG A 357 13.58 56.89 -32.19
CA ARG A 357 14.85 57.45 -31.65
C ARG A 357 15.54 56.41 -30.73
N GLU A 358 16.83 56.15 -30.77
CA GLU A 358 17.99 56.52 -31.59
C GLU A 358 19.05 55.47 -31.20
N ARG A 359 19.77 54.88 -32.15
CA ARG A 359 20.99 54.08 -31.87
C ARG A 359 22.19 55.03 -31.81
N PRO A 360 23.27 54.61 -31.14
CA PRO A 360 24.50 54.53 -31.94
C PRO A 360 25.31 53.24 -31.74
N ASP A 361 26.10 52.98 -32.79
CA ASP A 361 27.13 51.97 -33.01
C ASP A 361 28.13 51.72 -31.88
N ARG A 362 28.61 50.47 -31.76
CA ARG A 362 30.00 50.09 -32.16
C ARG A 362 30.33 48.60 -31.93
N PHE A 363 30.94 48.01 -32.97
CA PHE A 363 32.08 47.07 -33.03
C PHE A 363 32.70 46.63 -31.67
N ASP A 364 33.07 45.38 -31.40
CA ASP A 364 34.02 44.53 -32.18
C ASP A 364 33.90 43.02 -31.84
N ARG A 365 34.19 42.17 -32.84
CA ARG A 365 34.72 40.80 -32.66
C ARG A 365 36.26 40.86 -32.63
N PRO A 366 36.92 39.82 -32.11
CA PRO A 366 37.94 39.21 -32.97
C PRO A 366 37.84 37.69 -33.06
N GLU A 367 38.36 37.21 -34.18
CA GLU A 367 38.57 35.81 -34.54
C GLU A 367 39.94 35.28 -34.08
N LEU A 368 39.93 33.98 -33.78
CA LEU A 368 40.93 32.93 -34.06
C LEU A 368 42.43 33.28 -34.13
N GLY A 369 43.20 32.55 -33.32
CA GLY A 369 44.61 32.21 -33.57
C GLY A 369 44.86 30.74 -33.24
N GLU A 370 45.02 29.92 -34.27
CA GLU A 370 45.53 28.54 -34.21
C GLU A 370 47.01 28.52 -33.76
N GLN A 371 47.39 27.57 -32.90
CA GLN A 371 48.66 26.85 -33.06
C GLN A 371 48.46 25.36 -32.77
N ARG A 372 48.62 24.59 -33.84
CA ARG A 372 48.83 23.13 -33.87
C ARG A 372 50.21 22.79 -33.32
N THR A 373 50.35 21.62 -32.71
CA THR A 373 51.35 20.59 -33.08
C THR A 373 51.08 19.29 -32.32
N GLY A 374 51.04 18.15 -33.02
CA GLY A 374 51.39 16.84 -32.43
C GLY A 374 50.36 15.71 -32.54
N GLU A 375 49.93 15.34 -33.74
CA GLU A 375 49.57 13.95 -34.11
C GLU A 375 50.80 13.34 -34.85
N PRO A 376 50.95 12.00 -35.07
CA PRO A 376 49.85 11.08 -35.41
C PRO A 376 49.98 9.60 -34.95
N SER A 377 48.87 8.86 -35.08
CA SER A 377 48.78 7.57 -35.83
C SER A 377 47.55 6.76 -35.40
N VAL A 378 46.68 6.13 -36.21
CA VAL A 378 46.23 6.18 -37.61
C VAL A 378 45.14 5.08 -37.70
N MET A 379 44.00 5.42 -38.34
CA MET A 379 43.03 4.54 -39.05
C MET A 379 42.29 3.41 -38.29
N ALA A 380 41.07 3.00 -38.63
CA ALA A 380 40.00 3.38 -39.59
C ALA A 380 38.83 2.39 -39.29
N LEU A 381 37.54 2.53 -39.66
CA LEU A 381 36.98 2.71 -41.00
C LEU A 381 35.43 2.88 -40.93
N ARG A 382 34.92 3.88 -41.67
CA ARG A 382 33.62 4.05 -42.43
C ARG A 382 32.26 3.63 -41.84
N ARG A 383 31.29 4.56 -41.66
CA ARG A 383 30.30 5.16 -42.63
C ARG A 383 29.30 4.15 -43.24
N ALA A 384 28.01 4.21 -42.85
CA ALA A 384 26.88 4.94 -43.50
C ALA A 384 26.35 4.17 -44.74
N ALA A 385 25.07 4.08 -45.11
CA ALA A 385 23.74 4.56 -44.70
C ALA A 385 22.70 3.76 -45.54
N MET A 386 21.39 3.91 -45.25
CA MET A 386 20.23 3.96 -46.18
C MET A 386 18.97 3.23 -45.65
N ALA A 387 17.87 3.95 -45.63
CA ALA A 387 16.48 3.51 -45.38
C ALA A 387 15.73 3.34 -46.73
N PRO A 388 14.38 3.38 -46.81
CA PRO A 388 13.39 2.32 -46.57
C PRO A 388 12.44 2.06 -47.79
N ALA A 389 11.59 1.03 -47.75
CA ALA A 389 10.38 0.79 -48.61
C ALA A 389 9.82 -0.63 -48.31
N HIS A 390 8.55 -1.03 -48.41
CA HIS A 390 7.28 -0.44 -48.86
C HIS A 390 6.10 -1.38 -48.45
N ALA A 391 4.90 -0.81 -48.26
CA ALA A 391 3.55 -1.30 -48.67
C ALA A 391 2.99 -2.62 -48.06
N ALA A 392 1.70 -2.95 -48.09
CA ALA A 392 0.37 -2.31 -48.12
C ALA A 392 -0.65 -3.47 -48.23
N SER A 393 -1.77 -3.44 -47.49
CA SER A 393 -3.09 -4.08 -47.75
C SER A 393 -3.91 -3.91 -46.46
N GLY A 394 -5.07 -3.24 -46.37
CA GLY A 394 -6.30 -3.39 -47.17
C GLY A 394 -7.07 -4.63 -46.69
N ALA A 395 -8.36 -4.64 -46.31
CA ALA A 395 -9.45 -3.68 -46.32
C ALA A 395 -10.70 -4.26 -45.58
N GLY A 396 -11.70 -3.42 -45.26
CA GLY A 396 -13.12 -3.75 -44.99
C GLY A 396 -13.52 -3.78 -43.50
N GLY A 397 -14.37 -2.90 -42.93
CA GLY A 397 -15.64 -2.31 -43.39
C GLY A 397 -16.79 -3.30 -43.08
N VAL A 398 -17.84 -3.02 -42.28
CA VAL A 398 -18.96 -2.10 -42.57
C VAL A 398 -20.09 -2.27 -41.50
N LEU A 399 -20.61 -1.13 -41.00
CA LEU A 399 -21.99 -0.71 -40.61
C LEU A 399 -22.91 -1.38 -39.54
N GLY A 400 -23.56 -0.47 -38.78
CA GLY A 400 -24.98 -0.50 -38.31
C GLY A 400 -25.18 -1.12 -36.92
N GLY A 401 -25.87 -0.56 -35.92
CA GLY A 401 -26.92 0.46 -35.76
C GLY A 401 -27.73 0.05 -34.48
N PRO A 402 -28.40 0.96 -33.73
CA PRO A 402 -29.02 0.72 -32.40
C PRO A 402 -30.49 0.22 -32.53
N PRO A 403 -31.43 0.20 -31.53
CA PRO A 403 -31.50 0.50 -30.07
C PRO A 403 -32.28 -0.65 -29.30
N PRO A 404 -33.19 -0.51 -28.28
CA PRO A 404 -33.56 0.60 -27.36
C PRO A 404 -33.71 0.25 -25.86
N ALA A 405 -34.01 1.30 -25.09
CA ALA A 405 -34.59 1.30 -23.75
C ALA A 405 -36.12 1.08 -23.76
N HIS A 406 -36.65 0.43 -22.73
CA HIS A 406 -37.98 0.55 -22.08
C HIS A 406 -37.91 -0.40 -20.86
N GLY A 407 -38.33 -0.10 -19.64
CA GLY A 407 -39.46 0.68 -19.15
C GLY A 407 -40.22 -0.23 -18.18
N GLY A 408 -40.52 0.19 -16.95
CA GLY A 408 -41.42 -0.58 -16.07
C GLY A 408 -41.23 -0.41 -14.57
N HIS A 409 -41.70 0.72 -14.03
CA HIS A 409 -42.36 0.75 -12.71
C HIS A 409 -43.80 0.23 -12.91
N PRO A 410 -44.44 -0.38 -11.89
CA PRO A 410 -45.19 0.37 -10.85
C PRO A 410 -44.89 -0.22 -9.45
N GLY A 411 -45.19 0.36 -8.28
CA GLY A 411 -46.24 1.29 -7.90
C GLY A 411 -47.25 0.56 -7.00
N HIS A 412 -47.16 0.73 -5.67
CA HIS A 412 -48.27 0.90 -4.69
C HIS A 412 -47.80 0.69 -3.23
N GLY A 413 -48.00 1.71 -2.37
CA GLY A 413 -47.99 1.61 -0.89
C GLY A 413 -49.35 1.12 -0.37
N PRO A 414 -49.87 1.56 0.80
CA PRO A 414 -49.30 2.25 1.97
C PRO A 414 -49.75 1.59 3.31
N HIS A 415 -49.77 2.37 4.42
CA HIS A 415 -50.21 2.09 5.82
C HIS A 415 -49.04 1.83 6.80
N GLY A 416 -48.94 2.45 7.98
CA GLY A 416 -49.77 3.43 8.68
C GLY A 416 -49.36 3.46 10.17
N SER A 417 -49.41 4.66 10.76
CA SER A 417 -49.73 4.91 12.18
C SER A 417 -48.66 4.72 13.30
N HIS A 418 -48.29 5.87 13.88
CA HIS A 418 -47.95 6.15 15.30
C HIS A 418 -49.03 5.63 16.30
N PRO A 419 -48.93 5.79 17.66
CA PRO A 419 -47.95 6.53 18.51
C PRO A 419 -47.50 5.77 19.79
N GLY A 420 -46.67 6.39 20.65
CA GLY A 420 -46.62 6.02 22.07
C GLY A 420 -45.37 6.45 22.86
N VAL A 421 -45.45 7.63 23.51
CA VAL A 421 -44.63 8.06 24.67
C VAL A 421 -45.57 8.06 25.89
N PRO A 422 -45.11 7.71 27.10
CA PRO A 422 -44.83 8.73 28.15
C PRO A 422 -43.50 8.45 28.90
N GLY A 423 -42.72 9.46 29.30
CA GLY A 423 -42.75 10.08 30.64
C GLY A 423 -42.10 9.14 31.69
N GLY A 424 -40.99 9.42 32.38
CA GLY A 424 -40.46 10.65 32.97
C GLY A 424 -40.20 10.34 34.45
N HIS A 425 -38.98 10.53 34.98
CA HIS A 425 -38.77 10.90 36.38
C HIS A 425 -37.33 11.33 36.69
N SER A 426 -37.29 12.29 37.59
CA SER A 426 -36.23 13.16 38.07
C SER A 426 -35.73 12.74 39.45
N GLY A 427 -34.49 13.14 39.78
CA GLY A 427 -33.92 13.15 41.13
C GLY A 427 -32.48 12.63 41.10
N GLY A 428 -31.40 13.38 41.37
CA GLY A 428 -31.25 14.63 42.11
C GLY A 428 -30.77 14.33 43.53
N TYR A 429 -29.45 14.27 43.76
CA TYR A 429 -28.78 14.55 45.04
C TYR A 429 -27.30 14.92 44.78
N GLY A 430 -26.87 16.09 45.29
CA GLY A 430 -25.45 16.47 45.48
C GLY A 430 -24.85 15.76 46.70
N VAL A 431 -23.69 16.07 47.26
CA VAL A 431 -22.81 17.26 47.27
C VAL A 431 -21.45 16.80 47.86
N ASN A 432 -20.38 17.58 47.65
CA ASN A 432 -19.13 17.69 48.44
C ASN A 432 -18.09 16.56 48.30
N ALA A 433 -16.79 16.76 48.48
CA ALA A 433 -15.82 17.86 48.43
C ALA A 433 -14.46 17.19 48.82
N ALA A 434 -13.33 17.74 48.37
CA ALA A 434 -11.96 17.65 48.94
C ALA A 434 -10.87 17.12 47.98
N GLU A 435 -10.06 18.06 47.47
CA GLU A 435 -8.61 17.91 47.29
C GLU A 435 -7.93 17.90 48.69
N PRO A 436 -6.77 17.22 48.89
CA PRO A 436 -5.46 17.83 48.54
C PRO A 436 -4.34 16.85 48.14
N GLY A 437 -3.30 17.38 47.48
CA GLY A 437 -1.93 16.84 47.60
C GLY A 437 -1.10 16.75 46.32
N LYS A 438 -0.29 17.77 46.05
CA LYS A 438 0.95 17.65 45.24
C LYS A 438 1.98 16.75 45.95
N PRO A 439 2.91 16.15 45.19
CA PRO A 439 4.31 16.42 45.52
C PRO A 439 5.18 16.79 44.32
N ASP A 440 6.30 17.41 44.69
CA ASP A 440 7.31 18.07 43.87
C ASP A 440 8.03 17.19 42.84
N SER A 441 8.53 17.92 41.85
CA SER A 441 9.54 17.56 40.87
C SER A 441 10.82 17.04 41.51
N ASP A 442 11.37 15.97 40.95
CA ASP A 442 12.83 15.80 40.93
C ASP A 442 13.33 15.14 39.64
N LEU A 443 14.49 15.65 39.23
CA LEU A 443 15.15 15.54 37.94
C LEU A 443 15.68 14.13 37.68
N TYR A 444 15.31 13.52 36.54
CA TYR A 444 16.04 12.37 36.00
C TYR A 444 16.77 12.75 34.72
N THR A 445 18.10 12.86 34.82
CA THR A 445 19.03 13.01 33.69
C THR A 445 19.60 11.63 33.36
N PRO A 446 19.44 11.06 32.15
CA PRO A 446 20.03 9.77 31.83
C PRO A 446 21.55 9.87 31.63
N ARG A 447 22.33 9.15 32.42
CA ARG A 447 23.76 8.91 32.18
C ARG A 447 23.92 7.83 31.08
N LEU A 448 24.82 8.09 30.14
CA LEU A 448 25.22 7.16 29.07
C LEU A 448 26.06 5.99 29.64
N PRO A 449 25.92 4.76 29.11
CA PRO A 449 26.62 3.60 29.61
C PRO A 449 28.06 3.53 29.07
N GLY A 450 29.02 3.51 29.99
CA GLY A 450 30.41 3.18 29.69
C GLY A 450 31.37 3.89 30.61
N GLN A 451 31.65 3.29 31.77
CA GLN A 451 32.96 3.24 32.44
C GLN A 451 32.88 2.11 33.49
N ARG A 452 33.83 1.19 33.39
CA ARG A 452 34.01 0.03 34.27
C ARG A 452 34.70 0.50 35.55
N GLU A 453 34.24 0.05 36.70
CA GLU A 453 35.12 -0.02 37.89
C GLU A 453 35.07 -1.41 38.52
N ARG A 454 36.27 -1.82 38.94
CA ARG A 454 36.68 -3.13 39.46
C ARG A 454 36.27 -3.31 40.93
N PRO A 455 36.28 -4.55 41.46
CA PRO A 455 35.83 -4.83 42.82
C PRO A 455 36.92 -4.49 43.84
N VAL A 456 36.50 -4.00 45.01
CA VAL A 456 37.29 -4.00 46.24
C VAL A 456 36.33 -4.26 47.41
N GLY A 457 36.65 -5.26 48.24
CA GLY A 457 36.04 -5.50 49.55
C GLY A 457 35.26 -6.80 49.63
#